data_AF-D6PDQ9-F1
#
_entry.id   AF-D6PDQ9-F1
#
_cell.length_a   1.000
_cell.length_b   1.000
_cell.length_c   1.000
_cell.angle_alpha   90.00
_cell.angle_beta   90.00
_cell.angle_gamma   90.00
#
_symmetry.space_group_name_H-M   'P 1'
#
loop_
_entity.id
_entity.type
_entity.pdbx_description
1 polymer ?
#
loop_
_entity_poly.entity_id
_entity_poly.type
_entity_poly.pdbx_seq_one_letter_code
_entity_poly.pdbx_strand_id
1 'polypeptide(L)'
;MLHLWNKKFSYSNLSRATDKTGGRFYSSNGEKVPSVTTILDKTKSQKDKDALIAWKEKVGQIEASRISKESMSRGDKMHKHLEDALHGKQSLDFDIMNDNEKKMSQVILDQALEKN
;
A
#
# COMPACT_ATOMS: atom_id res chain seq x y z
N MET A 1 15.42 -10.20 19.72
CA MET A 1 14.39 -9.42 18.99
C MET A 1 15.08 -8.31 18.23
N LEU A 2 15.19 -8.44 16.91
CA LEU A 2 15.76 -7.39 16.05
C LEU A 2 14.73 -6.24 15.98
N HIS A 3 15.02 -5.15 16.68
CA HIS A 3 14.25 -3.91 16.54
C HIS A 3 14.71 -3.24 15.23
N LEU A 4 14.04 -3.58 14.12
CA LEU A 4 14.45 -3.23 12.74
C LEU A 4 14.10 -1.78 12.34
N TRP A 5 13.37 -1.05 13.18
CA TRP A 5 12.88 0.29 12.87
C TRP A 5 13.90 1.40 13.20
N ASN A 6 14.44 2.05 12.17
CA ASN A 6 15.31 3.22 12.32
C ASN A 6 14.48 4.52 12.48
N LYS A 7 14.55 5.17 13.65
CA LYS A 7 13.85 6.43 13.96
C LYS A 7 14.63 7.68 13.53
N LYS A 8 15.15 7.70 12.29
CA LYS A 8 15.96 8.83 11.77
C LYS A 8 15.18 10.15 11.69
N PHE A 9 13.87 10.08 11.43
CA PHE A 9 13.01 11.25 11.27
C PHE A 9 11.88 11.23 12.29
N SER A 10 11.56 12.41 12.84
CA SER A 10 10.40 12.61 13.70
C SER A 10 9.20 12.95 12.83
N TYR A 11 8.25 12.01 12.73
CA TYR A 11 7.00 12.21 12.01
C TYR A 11 5.90 12.60 12.99
N SER A 12 5.17 13.67 12.69
CA SER A 12 3.98 14.04 13.45
C SER A 12 2.84 13.05 13.17
N ASN A 13 1.99 12.82 14.18
CA ASN A 13 0.81 11.98 14.01
C ASN A 13 -0.19 12.69 13.10
N LEU A 14 -0.50 12.05 11.97
CA LEU A 14 -1.57 12.46 11.07
C LEU A 14 -2.83 11.65 11.38
N SER A 15 -3.97 12.31 11.51
CA SER A 15 -5.26 11.62 11.67
C SER A 15 -6.03 11.63 10.36
N ARG A 16 -6.65 10.49 10.02
CA ARG A 16 -7.51 10.39 8.85
C ARG A 16 -8.84 11.09 9.11
N ALA A 17 -9.25 11.96 8.21
CA ALA A 17 -10.57 12.60 8.21
C ALA A 17 -11.30 12.29 6.90
N THR A 18 -12.60 12.01 6.99
CA THR A 18 -13.47 11.88 5.83
C THR A 18 -14.35 13.12 5.74
N ASP A 19 -14.46 13.71 4.57
CA ASP A 19 -15.38 14.84 4.38
C ASP A 19 -16.83 14.37 4.14
N LYS A 20 -17.74 15.33 3.93
CA LYS A 20 -19.16 15.02 3.65
C LYS A 20 -19.38 14.37 2.28
N THR A 21 -18.40 14.44 1.38
CA THR A 21 -18.46 13.86 0.03
C THR A 21 -17.88 12.45 -0.04
N GLY A 22 -17.30 11.96 1.07
CA GLY A 22 -16.62 10.67 1.14
C GLY A 22 -15.12 10.74 0.76
N GLY A 23 -14.61 11.93 0.44
CA GLY A 23 -13.21 12.19 0.18
C GLY A 23 -12.33 11.95 1.41
N ARG A 24 -11.18 11.30 1.20
CA ARG A 24 -10.19 11.01 2.25
C ARG A 24 -9.18 12.16 2.38
N PHE A 25 -9.02 12.67 3.58
CA PHE A 25 -8.07 13.71 3.94
C PHE A 25 -7.24 13.29 5.15
N TYR A 26 -6.10 13.95 5.33
CA TYR A 26 -5.27 13.83 6.52
C TYR A 26 -5.23 15.16 7.23
N SER A 27 -5.38 15.14 8.56
CA SER A 27 -5.25 16.31 9.40
C SER A 27 -3.79 16.49 9.78
N SER A 28 -3.21 17.63 9.41
CA SER A 28 -1.88 18.07 9.84
C SER A 28 -2.04 19.44 10.48
N ASN A 29 -1.76 19.55 11.79
CA ASN A 29 -1.86 20.81 12.54
C ASN A 29 -3.22 21.52 12.43
N GLY A 30 -4.32 20.77 12.29
CA GLY A 30 -5.69 21.32 12.17
C GLY A 30 -6.12 21.62 10.73
N GLU A 31 -5.21 21.54 9.76
CA GLU A 31 -5.53 21.67 8.33
C GLU A 31 -5.79 20.32 7.68
N LYS A 32 -6.80 20.27 6.79
CA LYS A 32 -7.13 19.08 6.01
C LYS A 32 -6.39 19.10 4.69
N VAL A 33 -5.50 18.14 4.49
CA VAL A 33 -4.72 17.99 3.25
C VAL A 33 -5.09 16.70 2.51
N PRO A 34 -5.07 16.70 1.17
CA PRO A 34 -5.32 15.49 0.38
C PRO A 34 -4.16 14.49 0.55
N SER A 35 -4.44 13.22 0.24
CA SER A 35 -3.40 12.20 0.19
C SER A 35 -2.44 12.39 -1.00
N VAL A 36 -1.22 11.89 -0.90
CA VAL A 36 -0.28 11.84 -2.04
C VAL A 36 -0.93 11.16 -3.25
N THR A 37 -1.62 10.02 -3.04
CA THR A 37 -2.33 9.30 -4.10
C THR A 37 -3.42 10.16 -4.76
N THR A 38 -4.12 10.99 -3.99
CA THR A 38 -5.14 11.92 -4.51
C THR A 38 -4.52 12.98 -5.41
N ILE A 39 -3.40 13.56 -4.98
CA ILE A 39 -2.68 14.55 -5.79
C ILE A 39 -2.24 13.90 -7.10
N LEU A 40 -1.56 12.74 -7.03
CA LEU A 40 -1.06 12.04 -8.22
C LEU A 40 -2.17 11.64 -9.19
N ASP A 41 -3.34 11.22 -8.69
CA ASP A 41 -4.49 10.89 -9.53
C ASP A 41 -5.02 12.13 -10.27
N LYS A 42 -5.15 13.26 -9.57
CA LYS A 42 -5.61 14.52 -10.16
C LYS A 42 -4.62 15.12 -11.16
N THR A 43 -3.31 14.98 -10.90
CA THR A 43 -2.25 15.54 -11.74
C THR A 43 -1.75 14.58 -12.82
N LYS A 44 -2.35 13.39 -12.95
CA LYS A 44 -1.99 12.39 -13.97
C LYS A 44 -2.18 12.95 -15.39
N SER A 45 -1.20 12.70 -16.26
CA SER A 45 -1.23 13.14 -17.65
C SER A 45 -2.44 12.55 -18.40
N GLN A 46 -2.92 13.23 -19.44
CA GLN A 46 -4.03 12.71 -20.24
C GLN A 46 -3.65 11.39 -20.92
N LYS A 47 -2.43 11.29 -21.44
CA LYS A 47 -1.89 10.06 -22.04
C LYS A 47 -1.99 8.85 -21.12
N ASP A 48 -1.64 8.99 -19.83
CA ASP A 48 -1.69 7.88 -18.87
C ASP A 48 -3.13 7.50 -18.51
N LYS A 49 -4.04 8.49 -18.48
CA LYS A 49 -5.48 8.24 -18.30
C LYS A 49 -6.02 7.43 -19.48
N ASP A 50 -5.71 7.84 -20.69
CA ASP A 50 -6.15 7.17 -21.92
C ASP A 50 -5.61 5.75 -22.02
N ALA A 51 -4.34 5.53 -21.65
CA ALA A 51 -3.74 4.19 -21.60
C ALA A 51 -4.47 3.25 -20.62
N LEU A 52 -4.87 3.76 -19.44
CA LEU A 52 -5.65 2.98 -18.48
C LEU A 52 -7.05 2.67 -18.99
N ILE A 53 -7.68 3.60 -19.71
CA ILE A 53 -9.00 3.40 -20.33
C ILE A 53 -8.90 2.32 -21.41
N ALA A 54 -7.94 2.45 -22.33
CA ALA A 54 -7.72 1.47 -23.39
C ALA A 54 -7.41 0.07 -22.85
N TRP A 55 -6.64 -0.03 -21.75
CA TRP A 55 -6.42 -1.30 -21.07
C TRP A 55 -7.73 -1.90 -20.51
N LYS A 56 -8.55 -1.10 -19.84
CA LYS A 56 -9.85 -1.55 -19.32
C LYS A 56 -10.80 -1.99 -20.43
N GLU A 57 -10.80 -1.30 -21.57
CA GLU A 57 -11.60 -1.67 -22.74
C GLU A 57 -11.12 -2.99 -23.36
N LYS A 58 -9.79 -3.15 -23.49
CA LYS A 58 -9.18 -4.37 -24.02
C LYS A 58 -9.48 -5.60 -23.17
N VAL A 59 -9.41 -5.46 -21.84
CA VAL A 59 -9.63 -6.58 -20.90
C VAL A 59 -11.12 -6.78 -20.60
N GLY A 60 -11.93 -5.74 -20.73
CA GLY A 60 -13.34 -5.69 -20.32
C GLY A 60 -13.50 -5.14 -18.90
N GLN A 61 -14.52 -4.31 -18.69
CA GLN A 61 -14.71 -3.57 -17.43
C GLN A 61 -14.88 -4.47 -16.20
N ILE A 62 -15.61 -5.59 -16.34
CA ILE A 62 -15.83 -6.55 -15.26
C ILE A 62 -14.52 -7.20 -14.85
N GLU A 63 -13.75 -7.68 -15.83
CA GLU A 63 -12.50 -8.38 -15.59
C GLU A 63 -11.41 -7.42 -15.08
N ALA A 64 -11.33 -6.21 -15.64
CA ALA A 64 -10.44 -5.17 -15.13
C ALA A 64 -10.74 -4.82 -13.66
N SER A 65 -12.03 -4.77 -13.28
CA SER A 65 -12.45 -4.56 -11.88
C SER A 65 -12.04 -5.73 -10.99
N ARG A 66 -12.20 -6.98 -11.46
CA ARG A 66 -11.76 -8.19 -10.75
C ARG A 66 -10.26 -8.17 -10.49
N ILE A 67 -9.46 -7.95 -11.55
CA ILE A 67 -7.98 -7.85 -11.48
C ILE A 67 -7.55 -6.74 -10.52
N SER A 68 -8.19 -5.56 -10.60
CA SER A 68 -7.86 -4.43 -9.73
C SER A 68 -8.11 -4.75 -8.25
N LYS A 69 -9.23 -5.41 -7.94
CA LYS A 69 -9.57 -5.82 -6.57
C LYS A 69 -8.62 -6.88 -6.03
N GLU A 70 -8.29 -7.87 -6.85
CA GLU A 70 -7.33 -8.92 -6.50
C GLU A 70 -5.94 -8.34 -6.24
N SER A 71 -5.48 -7.43 -7.10
CA SER A 71 -4.20 -6.73 -6.95
C SER A 71 -4.16 -5.88 -5.67
N MET A 72 -5.24 -5.15 -5.37
CA MET A 72 -5.36 -4.38 -4.13
C MET A 72 -5.30 -5.28 -2.89
N SER A 73 -6.07 -6.38 -2.87
CA SER A 73 -6.09 -7.31 -1.73
C SER A 73 -4.71 -7.96 -1.49
N ARG A 74 -4.01 -8.33 -2.56
CA ARG A 74 -2.65 -8.87 -2.46
C ARG A 74 -1.67 -7.84 -1.86
N GLY A 75 -1.73 -6.60 -2.34
CA GLY A 75 -0.91 -5.50 -1.82
C GLY A 75 -1.16 -5.23 -0.34
N ASP A 76 -2.43 -5.17 0.08
CA ASP A 76 -2.81 -4.92 1.48
C ASP A 76 -2.26 -6.00 2.42
N LYS A 77 -2.37 -7.28 2.04
CA LYS A 77 -1.82 -8.39 2.84
C LYS A 77 -0.29 -8.35 2.91
N MET A 78 0.38 -8.12 1.78
CA MET A 78 1.83 -8.00 1.75
C MET A 78 2.31 -6.85 2.65
N HIS A 79 1.69 -5.67 2.55
CA HIS A 79 2.01 -4.55 3.44
C HIS A 79 1.77 -4.88 4.91
N LYS A 80 0.71 -5.64 5.21
CA LYS A 80 0.43 -6.09 6.56
C LYS A 80 1.52 -7.02 7.11
N HIS A 81 1.99 -7.97 6.32
CA HIS A 81 3.10 -8.86 6.71
C HIS A 81 4.39 -8.09 6.97
N LEU A 82 4.72 -7.10 6.14
CA LEU A 82 5.88 -6.22 6.37
C LEU A 82 5.72 -5.42 7.67
N GLU A 83 4.55 -4.82 7.90
CA GLU A 83 4.26 -4.07 9.12
C GLU A 83 4.40 -4.95 10.37
N ASP A 84 3.84 -6.17 10.34
CA ASP A 84 3.92 -7.10 11.45
C ASP A 84 5.35 -7.56 11.71
N ALA A 85 6.13 -7.81 10.66
CA ALA A 85 7.56 -8.13 10.76
C ALA A 85 8.36 -7.02 11.43
N LEU A 86 8.17 -5.77 11.00
CA LEU A 86 8.86 -4.60 11.56
C LEU A 86 8.51 -4.36 13.03
N HIS A 87 7.30 -4.72 13.45
CA HIS A 87 6.86 -4.63 14.84
C HIS A 87 7.15 -5.89 15.68
N GLY A 88 7.83 -6.90 15.13
CA GLY A 88 8.14 -8.14 15.83
C GLY A 88 6.91 -9.02 16.13
N LYS A 89 5.80 -8.80 15.41
CA LYS A 89 4.53 -9.53 15.52
C LYS A 89 4.43 -10.71 14.55
N GLN A 90 5.54 -11.17 13.98
CA GLN A 90 5.50 -12.34 13.10
C GLN A 90 4.97 -13.55 13.87
N SER A 91 3.75 -13.95 13.54
CA SER A 91 3.22 -15.27 13.89
C SER A 91 4.15 -16.33 13.31
N LEU A 92 4.57 -17.29 14.13
CA LEU A 92 5.22 -18.53 13.70
C LEU A 92 4.20 -19.43 12.97
N ASP A 93 3.53 -18.90 11.95
CA ASP A 93 2.65 -19.70 11.10
C ASP A 93 3.52 -20.41 10.06
N PHE A 94 3.75 -21.69 10.34
CA PHE A 94 4.51 -22.63 9.52
C PHE A 94 3.80 -23.03 8.22
N ASP A 95 2.60 -22.52 7.94
CA ASP A 95 1.85 -22.83 6.72
C ASP A 95 2.17 -21.84 5.58
N ILE A 96 3.44 -21.79 5.18
CA ILE A 96 3.96 -20.87 4.15
C ILE A 96 3.68 -21.40 2.73
N MET A 97 3.19 -22.64 2.59
CA MET A 97 3.22 -23.36 1.32
C MET A 97 2.48 -22.62 0.18
N ASN A 98 1.42 -21.86 0.47
CA ASN A 98 0.61 -21.17 -0.55
C ASN A 98 0.37 -19.66 -0.37
N ASP A 99 1.12 -18.97 0.50
CA ASP A 99 0.95 -17.53 0.71
C ASP A 99 1.96 -16.72 -0.13
N ASN A 100 1.51 -16.24 -1.29
CA ASN A 100 2.35 -15.46 -2.20
C ASN A 100 2.68 -14.09 -1.62
N GLU A 101 1.73 -13.48 -0.93
CA GLU A 101 1.88 -12.17 -0.29
C GLU A 101 2.96 -12.21 0.82
N LYS A 102 3.00 -13.29 1.61
CA LYS A 102 4.06 -13.55 2.59
C LYS A 102 5.40 -13.80 1.93
N LYS A 103 5.46 -14.60 0.85
CA LYS A 103 6.70 -14.82 0.07
C LYS A 103 7.26 -13.51 -0.50
N MET A 104 6.41 -12.66 -1.08
CA MET A 104 6.79 -11.33 -1.58
C MET A 104 7.36 -10.46 -0.46
N SER A 105 6.71 -10.48 0.71
CA SER A 105 7.16 -9.71 1.88
C SER A 105 8.52 -10.20 2.37
N GLN A 106 8.73 -11.52 2.40
CA GLN A 106 10.00 -12.13 2.82
C GLN A 106 11.15 -11.68 1.93
N VAL A 107 10.98 -11.66 0.60
CA VAL A 107 12.00 -11.16 -0.33
C VAL A 107 12.41 -9.72 0.00
N ILE A 108 11.46 -8.86 0.32
CA ILE A 108 11.74 -7.47 0.71
C ILE A 108 12.49 -7.43 2.05
N LEU A 109 12.06 -8.21 3.04
CA LEU A 109 12.73 -8.26 4.35
C LEU A 109 14.17 -8.75 4.23
N ASP A 110 14.41 -9.80 3.47
CA ASP A 110 15.75 -10.36 3.25
C ASP A 110 16.63 -9.32 2.55
N GLN A 111 16.18 -8.76 1.42
CA GLN A 111 17.00 -7.83 0.63
C GLN A 111 17.18 -6.44 1.24
N ALA A 112 16.14 -5.90 1.90
CA ALA A 112 16.17 -4.54 2.41
C ALA A 112 16.76 -4.44 3.82
N LEU A 113 16.76 -5.55 4.58
CA LEU A 113 17.22 -5.58 5.97
C LEU A 113 18.44 -6.48 6.21
N GLU A 114 18.91 -7.24 5.22
CA GLU A 114 20.27 -7.80 5.27
C GLU A 114 21.28 -6.66 5.38
N LYS A 115 21.90 -6.57 6.56
CA LYS A 115 23.06 -5.73 6.81
C LYS A 115 24.22 -6.26 5.95
N ASN A 116 24.77 -5.40 5.09
CA ASN A 116 26.22 -5.39 4.88
C ASN A 116 26.91 -4.99 6.20
#